data_AF-A0A3N7GXE7-F1
#
_entry.id   AF-A0A3N7GXE7-F1
#
_cell.length_a   1.000
_cell.length_b   1.000
_cell.length_c   1.000
_cell.angle_alpha   90.00
_cell.angle_beta   90.00
_cell.angle_gamma   90.00
#
_symmetry.space_group_name_H-M   'P 1'
#
loop_
_entity.id
_entity.type
_entity.pdbx_description
1 polymer ?
#
loop_
_entity_poly.entity_id
_entity_poly.type
_entity_poly.pdbx_seq_one_letter_code
_entity_poly.pdbx_strand_id
1 'polypeptide(L)'
;MRKLPDWSGRFKNFKRKEVLRMAWFQLKPGGNPLAGSDYNPGTTAPPSNCPETGFICAISTGASPDNPDQPDLNQSIRDAMLVALQTGTESGNVLLRNTP
;
A
#
# COMPACT_ATOMS: atom_id res chain seq x y z
N MET A 1 -7.65 -25.96 45.15
CA MET A 1 -8.18 -25.11 44.07
C MET A 1 -7.02 -24.30 43.50
N ARG A 2 -6.49 -24.65 42.32
CA ARG A 2 -5.34 -23.92 41.73
C ARG A 2 -5.89 -22.73 40.95
N LYS A 3 -5.58 -21.51 41.41
CA LYS A 3 -5.87 -20.25 40.70
C LYS A 3 -5.13 -20.30 39.35
N LEU A 4 -5.89 -20.19 38.27
CA LEU A 4 -5.35 -19.99 36.93
C LEU A 4 -4.57 -18.66 36.93
N PRO A 5 -3.39 -18.60 36.28
CA PRO A 5 -2.67 -17.34 36.14
C PRO A 5 -3.51 -16.36 35.31
N ASP A 6 -3.65 -15.14 35.83
CA ASP A 6 -4.34 -14.05 35.15
C ASP A 6 -3.49 -13.53 33.99
N TRP A 7 -4.00 -13.68 32.76
CA TRP A 7 -3.34 -13.25 31.52
C TRP A 7 -3.82 -11.88 31.03
N SER A 8 -4.63 -11.18 31.84
CA SER A 8 -5.35 -9.96 31.47
C SER A 8 -4.43 -8.76 31.14
N GLY A 9 -3.13 -8.86 31.46
CA GLY A 9 -2.12 -7.83 31.20
C GLY A 9 -1.30 -7.99 29.92
N ARG A 10 -1.29 -9.15 29.25
CA ARG A 10 -0.37 -9.42 28.12
C ARG A 10 -0.78 -8.82 26.77
N PHE A 11 -2.00 -8.32 26.66
CA PHE A 11 -2.53 -7.81 25.39
C PHE A 11 -2.53 -6.28 25.26
N LYS A 12 -1.96 -5.55 26.22
CA LYS A 12 -1.93 -4.06 26.17
C LYS A 12 -0.92 -3.46 25.19
N ASN A 13 -0.08 -4.28 24.54
CA ASN A 13 0.91 -3.82 23.55
C ASN A 13 0.58 -4.18 22.09
N PHE A 14 -0.64 -4.65 21.80
CA PHE A 14 -1.10 -4.84 20.41
C PHE A 14 -1.61 -3.56 19.75
N LYS A 15 -1.39 -2.38 20.36
CA LYS A 15 -1.68 -1.06 19.77
C LYS A 15 -0.45 -0.34 19.19
N ARG A 16 0.68 -1.02 18.99
CA ARG A 16 1.87 -0.46 18.32
C ARG A 16 2.56 -1.42 17.35
N LYS A 17 1.77 -2.31 16.77
CA LYS A 17 2.07 -2.91 15.47
C LYS A 17 0.84 -2.65 14.63
N GLU A 18 0.71 -1.43 14.12
CA GLU A 18 0.02 -1.24 12.85
C GLU A 18 0.81 -2.06 11.85
N VAL A 19 0.37 -3.30 11.74
CA VAL A 19 0.75 -4.31 10.76
C VAL A 19 0.99 -3.54 9.46
N LEU A 20 2.20 -3.54 8.88
CA LEU A 20 2.62 -4.45 7.80
C LEU A 20 1.45 -5.12 7.03
N ARG A 21 0.29 -4.47 6.93
CA ARG A 21 -0.80 -4.88 6.06
C ARG A 21 -0.45 -4.23 4.74
N MET A 22 -0.10 -5.04 3.76
CA MET A 22 -0.05 -4.58 2.38
C MET A 22 -1.40 -3.93 2.08
N ALA A 23 -1.37 -2.62 1.88
CA ALA A 23 -2.52 -1.82 1.54
C ALA A 23 -2.32 -1.32 0.11
N TRP A 24 -3.42 -1.27 -0.62
CA TRP A 24 -3.46 -0.77 -1.98
C TRP A 24 -3.75 0.73 -1.95
N PHE A 25 -2.76 1.52 -2.34
CA PHE A 25 -2.88 2.96 -2.46
C PHE A 25 -3.16 3.31 -3.91
N GLN A 26 -4.31 3.92 -4.17
CA GLN A 26 -4.70 4.33 -5.53
C GLN A 26 -4.23 5.75 -5.82
N LEU A 27 -3.55 5.95 -6.95
CA LEU A 27 -3.05 7.25 -7.37
C LEU A 27 -4.22 8.13 -7.86
N LYS A 28 -4.27 9.39 -7.39
CA LYS A 28 -5.24 10.38 -7.85
C LYS A 28 -5.03 10.69 -9.35
N PRO A 29 -6.09 11.03 -10.10
CA PRO A 29 -5.96 11.48 -11.48
C PRO A 29 -4.99 12.68 -11.60
N GLY A 30 -3.97 12.55 -12.45
CA GLY A 30 -2.95 13.58 -12.65
C GLY A 30 -1.94 13.75 -11.51
N GLY A 31 -1.96 12.87 -10.50
CA GLY A 31 -1.03 12.89 -9.38
C GLY A 31 0.34 12.32 -9.73
N ASN A 32 1.37 12.66 -8.93
CA ASN A 32 2.72 12.14 -9.12
C ASN A 32 2.91 10.81 -8.37
N PRO A 33 3.27 9.69 -9.04
CA PRO A 33 3.47 8.39 -8.38
C PRO A 33 4.63 8.37 -7.39
N LEU A 34 5.53 9.36 -7.43
CA LEU A 34 6.62 9.51 -6.46
C LEU A 34 6.24 10.36 -5.25
N ALA A 35 5.06 10.98 -5.25
CA ALA A 35 4.54 11.78 -4.15
C ALA A 35 3.46 11.00 -3.39
N GLY A 36 3.77 10.56 -2.17
CA GLY A 36 2.82 9.78 -1.34
C GLY A 36 1.49 10.51 -1.08
N SER A 37 1.49 11.84 -1.07
CA SER A 37 0.29 12.67 -0.87
C SER A 37 -0.69 12.67 -2.06
N ASP A 38 -0.22 12.25 -3.24
CA ASP A 38 -1.06 12.09 -4.43
C ASP A 38 -1.81 10.76 -4.47
N TYR A 39 -1.63 9.92 -3.44
CA TYR A 39 -2.40 8.70 -3.28
C TYR A 39 -3.63 8.90 -2.39
N ASN A 40 -4.64 8.09 -2.64
CA ASN A 40 -5.78 7.90 -1.74
C ASN A 40 -5.40 6.93 -0.62
N PRO A 41 -6.05 7.04 0.56
CA PRO A 41 -5.79 6.17 1.69
C PRO A 41 -5.95 4.69 1.31
N GLY A 42 -5.06 3.86 1.85
CA GLY A 42 -4.89 2.48 1.42
C GLY A 42 -6.09 1.59 1.72
N THR A 43 -6.52 0.80 0.75
CA THR A 43 -7.57 -0.23 0.90
C THR A 43 -6.97 -1.62 1.01
N THR A 44 -7.69 -2.56 1.62
CA THR A 44 -7.18 -3.94 1.79
C THR A 44 -7.29 -4.79 0.53
N ALA A 45 -8.06 -4.33 -0.46
CA ALA A 45 -8.25 -5.00 -1.75
C ALA A 45 -7.69 -4.12 -2.88
N PRO A 46 -7.19 -4.72 -3.98
CA PRO A 46 -6.77 -3.98 -5.15
C PRO A 46 -7.97 -3.21 -5.74
N PRO A 47 -7.76 -1.97 -6.19
CA PRO A 47 -8.82 -1.21 -6.83
C PRO A 47 -9.29 -1.92 -8.11
N SER A 48 -10.57 -2.25 -8.17
CA SER A 48 -11.23 -2.90 -9.31
C SER A 48 -11.42 -1.97 -10.52
N ASN A 49 -11.24 -0.66 -10.34
CA ASN A 49 -11.38 0.36 -11.39
C ASN A 49 -10.01 0.88 -11.87
N CYS A 50 -9.13 -0.05 -12.20
CA CYS A 50 -7.91 0.22 -12.99
C CYS A 50 -8.02 -0.50 -14.34
N PRO A 51 -9.06 -0.22 -15.18
CA PRO A 51 -9.09 -0.77 -16.54
C PRO A 51 -7.79 -0.36 -17.25
N GLU A 52 -7.25 -1.26 -18.05
CA GLU A 52 -5.82 -1.38 -18.37
C GLU A 52 -5.30 -0.43 -19.46
N THR A 53 -4.01 0.00 -19.34
CA THR A 53 -2.99 0.53 -20.31
C THR A 53 -2.36 1.92 -19.99
N GLY A 54 -1.32 2.06 -19.12
CA GLY A 54 -0.62 3.36 -18.86
C GLY A 54 -0.26 3.72 -17.38
N PHE A 55 0.42 4.84 -17.09
CA PHE A 55 1.21 5.10 -15.85
C PHE A 55 0.48 4.78 -14.52
N ILE A 56 1.09 3.96 -13.65
CA ILE A 56 0.70 3.59 -12.26
C ILE A 56 -0.73 3.99 -11.82
N CYS A 57 -1.64 3.03 -11.77
CA CYS A 57 -2.97 3.19 -11.16
C CYS A 57 -2.93 3.09 -9.63
N ALA A 58 -2.26 2.07 -9.11
CA ALA A 58 -2.20 1.79 -7.69
C ALA A 58 -0.96 1.00 -7.33
N ILE A 59 -0.56 1.08 -6.07
CA ILE A 59 0.56 0.29 -5.55
C ILE A 59 0.16 -0.44 -4.28
N SER A 60 0.72 -1.62 -4.11
CA SER A 60 0.62 -2.40 -2.90
C SER A 60 1.89 -2.17 -2.08
N THR A 61 1.77 -1.50 -0.95
CA THR A 61 2.89 -1.27 -0.03
C THR A 61 2.38 -1.19 1.41
N GLY A 62 3.31 -1.14 2.36
CA GLY A 62 2.98 -0.75 3.73
C GLY A 62 2.56 0.71 3.78
N ALA A 63 1.80 1.08 4.82
CA ALA A 63 1.56 2.47 5.12
C ALA A 63 2.85 3.14 5.62
N SER A 64 3.05 4.42 5.27
CA SER A 64 4.20 5.18 5.75
C SER A 64 4.16 5.27 7.29
N PRO A 65 5.32 5.11 7.98
CA PRO A 65 5.38 5.19 9.43
C PRO A 65 5.01 6.58 9.98
N ASP A 66 5.16 7.62 9.17
CA ASP A 66 4.86 9.00 9.53
C ASP A 66 3.41 9.40 9.18
N ASN A 67 2.83 8.77 8.16
CA ASN A 67 1.47 9.05 7.68
C ASN A 67 0.78 7.76 7.20
N PRO A 68 -0.11 7.17 8.02
CA PRO A 68 -0.72 5.88 7.68
C PRO A 68 -1.65 5.94 6.44
N ASP A 69 -2.11 7.13 6.07
CA ASP A 69 -2.90 7.36 4.86
C ASP A 69 -2.07 7.46 3.58
N GLN A 70 -0.74 7.39 3.68
CA GLN A 70 0.18 7.46 2.55
C GLN A 70 0.93 6.13 2.34
N PRO A 71 1.24 5.79 1.09
CA PRO A 71 2.08 4.65 0.80
C PRO A 71 3.51 4.85 1.30
N ASP A 72 4.12 3.78 1.80
CA ASP A 72 5.55 3.71 2.01
C ASP A 72 6.27 3.56 0.64
N LEU A 73 6.70 4.69 0.09
CA LEU A 73 7.42 4.78 -1.19
C LEU A 73 8.92 4.49 -1.01
N ASN A 74 9.23 3.30 -0.50
CA ASN A 74 10.61 2.84 -0.38
C ASN A 74 11.19 2.45 -1.75
N GLN A 75 12.52 2.32 -1.82
CA GLN A 75 13.24 2.11 -3.08
C GLN A 75 12.77 0.86 -3.84
N SER A 76 12.40 -0.20 -3.14
CA SER A 76 11.88 -1.43 -3.78
C SER A 76 10.55 -1.22 -4.51
N ILE A 77 9.66 -0.38 -3.98
CA ILE A 77 8.39 -0.04 -4.66
C ILE A 77 8.67 0.86 -5.87
N ARG A 78 9.62 1.80 -5.75
CA ARG A 78 10.01 2.66 -6.88
C ARG A 78 10.64 1.88 -8.02
N ASP A 79 11.47 0.89 -7.71
CA ASP A 79 12.07 0.00 -8.70
C ASP A 79 11.01 -0.86 -9.40
N ALA A 80 10.07 -1.42 -8.63
CA ALA A 80 8.92 -2.15 -9.19
C ALA A 80 8.05 -1.26 -10.09
N MET A 81 7.83 0.00 -9.72
CA MET A 81 7.14 0.98 -10.58
C MET A 81 7.92 1.22 -11.87
N LEU A 82 9.24 1.41 -11.78
CA LEU A 82 10.10 1.66 -12.94
C LEU A 82 10.04 0.49 -13.92
N VAL A 83 10.18 -0.74 -13.42
CA VAL A 83 10.09 -1.96 -14.24
C VAL A 83 8.70 -2.08 -14.89
N ALA A 84 7.63 -1.84 -14.12
CA ALA A 84 6.27 -1.88 -14.65
C ALA A 84 6.04 -0.83 -15.75
N LEU A 85 6.59 0.38 -15.58
CA LEU A 85 6.51 1.44 -16.58
C LEU A 85 7.35 1.15 -17.83
N GLN A 86 8.54 0.56 -17.67
CA GLN A 86 9.42 0.21 -18.79
C GLN A 86 8.89 -0.95 -19.62
N THR A 87 8.30 -1.95 -18.97
CA THR A 87 7.77 -3.15 -19.63
C THR A 87 6.32 -2.97 -20.09
N GLY A 88 5.60 -2.00 -19.53
CA GLY A 88 4.16 -1.87 -19.70
C GLY A 88 3.37 -2.99 -19.02
N THR A 89 4.02 -3.79 -18.17
CA THR A 89 3.42 -4.95 -17.52
C THR A 89 3.25 -4.68 -16.03
N GLU A 90 2.07 -4.96 -15.50
CA GLU A 90 1.82 -4.88 -14.06
C GLU A 90 2.68 -5.88 -13.27
N SER A 91 3.02 -5.51 -12.04
CA SER A 91 3.81 -6.34 -11.12
C SER A 91 3.00 -6.62 -9.87
N GLY A 92 3.36 -7.62 -9.06
CA GLY A 92 2.57 -8.01 -7.88
C GLY A 92 2.29 -6.87 -6.88
N ASN A 93 3.08 -5.79 -6.93
CA ASN A 93 2.92 -4.60 -6.08
C ASN A 93 2.50 -3.34 -6.85
N VAL A 94 2.26 -3.40 -8.16
CA VAL A 94 2.02 -2.23 -9.01
C VAL A 94 0.97 -2.55 -10.07
N LEU A 95 -0.13 -1.79 -10.03
CA LEU A 95 -1.19 -1.79 -11.04
C LEU A 95 -1.01 -0.61 -12.00
N LEU A 96 -1.26 -0.80 -13.30
CA LEU A 96 -1.21 0.22 -14.35
C LEU A 96 -2.64 0.69 -14.76
N ARG A 97 -2.76 1.83 -15.46
CA ARG A 97 -3.98 2.65 -15.69
C ARG A 97 -4.21 2.96 -17.18
N ASN A 98 -5.39 2.71 -17.77
CA ASN A 98 -5.66 2.97 -19.21
C ASN A 98 -5.50 4.45 -19.63
N THR A 99 -4.79 4.71 -20.73
CA THR A 99 -4.89 5.89 -21.59
C THR A 99 -5.62 5.50 -22.88
N PRO A 100 -6.81 6.06 -23.16
CA PRO A 100 -7.43 5.94 -24.48
C PRO A 100 -6.60 6.62 -25.57
#